data_AF-X1DSZ9-F1
#
_entry.id   AF-X1DSZ9-F1
#
_cell.length_a   1.000
_cell.length_b   1.000
_cell.length_c   1.000
_cell.angle_alpha   90.00
_cell.angle_beta   90.00
_cell.angle_gamma   90.00
#
_symmetry.space_group_name_H-M   'P 1'
#
loop_
_entity.id
_entity.type
_entity.pdbx_description
1 polymer ?
#
loop_
_entity_poly.entity_id
_entity_poly.type
_entity_poly.pdbx_seq_one_letter_code
_entity_poly.pdbx_strand_id
1 'polypeptide(L)'
;KFQIISEIKKGKSSPFYIDTEHYPGTRNSLPIGIFDSGTGGLTVLNSILELDKFNNQSHEDDADGIADFFSERFIYLADEANMPYGKYDAEGNTDFLKELVIKDVRFLLGRKYYELPGDSTAKTDKDPVKAIVIACNTATAFGLEIVQEAIKEWGLKITVIGIIDAGSKSAVDLLNSVGSKDRVIGVLATEGTCASNGYPKAIQ
;
A
#
# COMPACT_ATOMS: atom_id res chain seq x y z
N LYS A 1 -19.29 5.95 4.70
CA LYS A 1 -17.86 6.31 4.89
C LYS A 1 -17.50 6.06 6.34
N PHE A 2 -16.33 5.48 6.61
CA PHE A 2 -15.89 5.13 7.96
C PHE A 2 -15.60 6.38 8.81
N GLN A 3 -16.00 6.35 10.09
CA GLN A 3 -15.76 7.44 11.04
C GLN A 3 -14.28 7.82 11.12
N ILE A 4 -13.38 6.82 11.06
CA ILE A 4 -11.93 6.99 11.14
C ILE A 4 -11.39 7.99 10.09
N ILE A 5 -11.94 8.02 8.87
CA ILE A 5 -11.49 8.93 7.80
C ILE A 5 -11.70 10.39 8.23
N SER A 6 -12.83 10.67 8.88
CA SER A 6 -13.13 12.00 9.38
C SER A 6 -12.30 12.37 10.62
N GLU A 7 -12.02 11.40 11.50
CA GLU A 7 -11.21 11.60 12.70
C GLU A 7 -9.76 11.94 12.37
N ILE A 8 -9.18 11.25 11.38
CA ILE A 8 -7.82 11.50 10.91
C ILE A 8 -7.64 12.96 10.49
N LYS A 9 -8.62 13.54 9.80
CA LYS A 9 -8.56 14.92 9.30
C LYS A 9 -8.95 15.98 10.33
N LYS A 10 -9.99 15.73 11.14
CA LYS A 10 -10.64 16.77 11.94
C LYS A 10 -10.51 16.57 13.45
N GLY A 11 -10.30 15.34 13.91
CA GLY A 11 -10.33 15.00 15.32
C GLY A 11 -9.01 15.32 16.01
N LYS A 12 -8.66 16.58 16.27
CA LYS A 12 -7.36 16.97 16.88
C LYS A 12 -7.00 16.25 18.19
N SER A 13 -8.00 15.76 18.93
CA SER A 13 -7.83 14.94 20.15
C SER A 13 -7.77 13.44 19.89
N SER A 14 -8.09 12.97 18.68
CA SER A 14 -8.03 11.56 18.29
C SER A 14 -6.57 11.10 18.21
N PRO A 15 -6.25 9.88 18.68
CA PRO A 15 -4.92 9.29 18.46
C PRO A 15 -4.61 9.11 16.97
N PHE A 16 -5.64 9.07 16.13
CA PHE A 16 -5.52 8.90 14.68
C PHE A 16 -5.31 10.21 13.92
N TYR A 17 -5.44 11.37 14.56
CA TYR A 17 -5.28 12.67 13.90
C TYR A 17 -3.94 12.79 13.16
N ILE A 18 -4.00 13.40 11.98
CA ILE A 18 -2.87 13.88 11.19
C ILE A 18 -3.17 15.32 10.79
N ASP A 19 -2.18 16.20 10.97
CA ASP A 19 -2.25 17.55 10.43
C ASP A 19 -1.97 17.50 8.92
N THR A 20 -3.03 17.28 8.14
CA THR A 20 -2.94 17.16 6.68
C THR A 20 -2.69 18.51 6.01
N GLU A 21 -3.01 19.62 6.67
CA GLU A 21 -2.76 20.98 6.17
C GLU A 21 -1.27 21.32 6.20
N HIS A 22 -0.56 20.87 7.24
CA HIS A 22 0.89 21.07 7.40
C HIS A 22 1.71 19.82 7.05
N TYR A 23 1.18 18.94 6.21
CA TYR A 23 1.95 17.80 5.70
C TYR A 23 3.15 18.29 4.87
N PRO A 24 4.37 17.71 5.01
CA PRO A 24 5.56 18.24 4.36
C PRO A 24 5.38 18.48 2.85
N GLY A 25 5.66 19.71 2.40
CA GLY A 25 5.48 20.11 1.00
C GLY A 25 6.53 19.53 0.06
N THR A 26 7.81 19.70 0.40
CA THR A 26 8.94 19.03 -0.26
C THR A 26 9.09 17.62 0.31
N ARG A 27 9.02 16.60 -0.54
CA ARG A 27 8.92 15.20 -0.09
C ARG A 27 10.06 14.31 -0.58
N ASN A 28 11.00 14.81 -1.37
CA ASN A 28 11.98 13.97 -2.07
C ASN A 28 12.85 13.12 -1.12
N SER A 29 13.13 13.61 0.09
CA SER A 29 13.91 12.91 1.13
C SER A 29 13.07 12.05 2.08
N LEU A 30 11.74 12.09 1.97
CA LEU A 30 10.85 11.28 2.80
C LEU A 30 10.84 9.83 2.30
N PRO A 31 10.65 8.85 3.20
CA PRO A 31 10.61 7.44 2.83
C PRO A 31 9.35 7.07 2.03
N ILE A 32 9.43 5.94 1.34
CA ILE A 32 8.28 5.21 0.80
C ILE A 32 7.73 4.30 1.90
N GLY A 33 6.43 4.38 2.15
CA GLY A 33 5.73 3.51 3.08
C GLY A 33 5.29 2.24 2.38
N ILE A 34 5.47 1.09 3.02
CA ILE A 34 4.96 -0.19 2.54
C ILE A 34 4.22 -0.84 3.70
N PHE A 35 3.04 -1.42 3.45
CA PHE A 35 2.42 -2.28 4.45
C PHE A 35 1.83 -3.55 3.85
N ASP A 36 1.78 -4.58 4.69
CA ASP A 36 1.10 -5.83 4.45
C ASP A 36 0.42 -6.30 5.76
N SER A 37 -0.49 -7.27 5.64
CA SER A 37 -1.07 -7.95 6.80
C SER A 37 -0.03 -8.68 7.66
N GLY A 38 1.18 -8.91 7.16
CA GLY A 38 2.26 -9.53 7.92
C GLY A 38 3.61 -9.34 7.23
N THR A 39 4.44 -10.38 7.27
CA THR A 39 5.78 -10.39 6.68
C THR A 39 5.81 -10.86 5.23
N GLY A 40 4.70 -11.35 4.68
CA GLY A 40 4.64 -11.83 3.28
C GLY A 40 4.97 -10.73 2.26
N GLY A 41 4.57 -9.49 2.55
CA GLY A 41 4.86 -8.31 1.76
C GLY A 41 6.35 -7.93 1.70
N LEU A 42 7.23 -8.54 2.50
CA LEU A 42 8.67 -8.36 2.36
C LEU A 42 9.18 -8.84 1.00
N THR A 43 8.46 -9.75 0.34
CA THR A 43 8.74 -10.15 -1.05
C THR A 43 8.59 -8.98 -2.02
N VAL A 44 7.56 -8.13 -1.83
CA VAL A 44 7.36 -6.91 -2.63
C VAL A 44 8.45 -5.90 -2.34
N LEU A 45 8.81 -5.70 -1.06
CA LEU A 45 9.93 -4.82 -0.70
C LEU A 45 11.24 -5.30 -1.33
N ASN A 46 11.53 -6.60 -1.28
CA ASN A 46 12.73 -7.17 -1.90
C ASN A 46 12.77 -6.90 -3.40
N SER A 47 11.65 -7.14 -4.10
CA SER A 47 11.56 -6.83 -5.53
C SER A 47 11.79 -5.35 -5.84
N ILE A 48 11.37 -4.43 -4.98
CA ILE A 48 11.63 -2.99 -5.16
C ILE A 48 13.12 -2.69 -4.95
N LEU A 49 13.75 -3.30 -3.94
CA LEU A 49 15.17 -3.09 -3.61
C LEU A 49 16.12 -3.64 -4.67
N GLU A 50 15.71 -4.70 -5.38
CA GLU A 50 16.51 -5.36 -6.41
C GLU A 50 16.17 -4.92 -7.84
N LEU A 51 15.11 -4.13 -8.04
CA LEU A 51 14.70 -3.69 -9.36
C LEU A 51 15.77 -2.78 -9.98
N ASP A 52 16.32 -3.19 -11.10
CA ASP A 52 17.18 -2.39 -11.99
C ASP A 52 16.59 -2.54 -13.39
N LYS A 53 15.59 -1.71 -13.67
CA LYS A 53 14.89 -1.71 -14.95
C LYS A 53 15.19 -0.43 -15.74
N PHE A 54 15.41 0.68 -15.05
CA PHE A 54 15.55 1.99 -15.68
C PHE A 54 16.94 2.56 -15.40
N ASN A 55 17.46 3.32 -16.35
CA ASN A 55 18.67 4.08 -16.08
C ASN A 55 18.36 5.22 -15.10
N ASN A 56 19.12 5.28 -14.01
CA ASN A 56 18.88 6.22 -12.90
C ASN A 56 19.14 7.70 -13.27
N GLN A 57 19.75 7.96 -14.44
CA GLN A 57 20.02 9.32 -14.95
C GLN A 57 19.09 9.72 -16.10
N SER A 58 18.89 8.85 -17.10
CA SER A 58 18.04 9.15 -18.26
C SER A 58 16.56 8.86 -18.01
N HIS A 59 16.25 7.96 -17.08
CA HIS A 59 14.93 7.38 -16.80
C HIS A 59 14.33 6.59 -17.97
N GLU A 60 15.16 6.19 -18.94
CA GLU A 60 14.75 5.32 -20.04
C GLU A 60 14.68 3.85 -19.57
N ASP A 61 13.97 3.00 -20.32
CA ASP A 61 13.83 1.55 -20.06
C ASP A 61 15.11 0.80 -20.50
N ASP A 62 16.24 1.15 -19.87
CA ASP A 62 17.57 0.58 -20.06
C ASP A 62 18.32 0.45 -18.72
N ALA A 63 18.29 -0.73 -18.12
CA ALA A 63 19.00 -1.04 -16.87
C ALA A 63 20.48 -0.59 -16.90
N ASP A 64 20.94 0.02 -15.81
CA ASP A 64 22.29 0.60 -15.70
C ASP A 64 23.21 -0.12 -14.70
N GLY A 65 22.73 -1.22 -14.09
CA GLY A 65 23.44 -2.00 -13.10
C GLY A 65 23.28 -1.48 -11.67
N ILE A 66 22.47 -0.43 -11.46
CA ILE A 66 22.19 0.16 -10.15
C ILE A 66 20.68 0.08 -9.91
N ALA A 67 20.30 -0.45 -8.75
CA ALA A 67 18.88 -0.56 -8.39
C ALA A 67 18.16 0.80 -8.47
N ASP A 68 17.02 0.83 -9.15
CA ASP A 68 16.22 2.03 -9.47
C ASP A 68 15.87 2.86 -8.22
N PHE A 69 15.75 2.19 -7.06
CA PHE A 69 15.39 2.80 -5.79
C PHE A 69 16.55 2.84 -4.79
N PHE A 70 17.82 2.77 -5.23
CA PHE A 70 18.98 2.70 -4.33
C PHE A 70 19.08 3.88 -3.34
N SER A 71 18.59 5.06 -3.74
CA SER A 71 18.62 6.27 -2.92
C SER A 71 17.41 6.43 -1.99
N GLU A 72 16.44 5.51 -2.06
CA GLU A 72 15.22 5.57 -1.31
C GLU A 72 15.36 5.02 0.11
N ARG A 73 14.54 5.56 1.01
CA ARG A 73 14.32 5.00 2.35
C ARG A 73 12.95 4.36 2.41
N PHE A 74 12.81 3.31 3.19
CA PHE A 74 11.56 2.59 3.35
C PHE A 74 11.12 2.54 4.81
N ILE A 75 9.80 2.64 5.02
CA ILE A 75 9.15 2.27 6.29
C ILE A 75 8.21 1.11 5.96
N TYR A 76 8.48 -0.05 6.54
CA TYR A 76 7.62 -1.23 6.38
C TYR A 76 6.76 -1.44 7.62
N LEU A 77 5.47 -1.69 7.43
CA LEU A 77 4.52 -2.06 8.48
C LEU A 77 3.95 -3.47 8.19
N ALA A 78 4.09 -4.36 9.17
CA ALA A 78 3.44 -5.66 9.20
C ALA A 78 2.30 -5.63 10.24
N ASP A 79 1.05 -5.75 9.81
CA ASP A 79 -0.10 -5.79 10.74
C ASP A 79 -0.38 -7.21 11.28
N GLU A 80 0.64 -7.84 11.86
CA GLU A 80 0.57 -9.22 12.36
C GLU A 80 -0.51 -9.40 13.44
N ALA A 81 -0.87 -8.34 14.16
CA ALA A 81 -1.89 -8.39 15.19
C ALA A 81 -3.28 -8.70 14.64
N ASN A 82 -3.55 -8.37 13.37
CA ASN A 82 -4.84 -8.56 12.73
C ASN A 82 -4.81 -9.54 11.55
N MET A 83 -3.67 -10.22 11.31
CA MET A 83 -3.56 -11.24 10.28
C MET A 83 -4.39 -12.50 10.63
N PRO A 84 -4.85 -13.29 9.63
CA PRO A 84 -4.72 -13.08 8.19
C PRO A 84 -5.89 -12.30 7.60
N TYR A 85 -5.61 -11.30 6.76
CA TYR A 85 -6.65 -10.51 6.09
C TYR A 85 -7.52 -11.32 5.13
N GLY A 86 -6.97 -12.41 4.57
CA GLY A 86 -7.63 -13.26 3.57
C GLY A 86 -8.99 -13.85 3.97
N LYS A 87 -9.33 -13.87 5.27
CA LYS A 87 -10.57 -14.48 5.80
C LYS A 87 -11.67 -13.48 6.13
N TYR A 88 -11.35 -12.19 6.22
CA TYR A 88 -12.28 -11.19 6.75
C TYR A 88 -13.57 -11.10 5.95
N ASP A 89 -13.48 -11.20 4.62
CA ASP A 89 -14.65 -11.14 3.75
C ASP A 89 -15.59 -12.34 3.94
N ALA A 90 -15.02 -13.55 3.98
CA ALA A 90 -15.77 -14.79 4.21
C ALA A 90 -16.44 -14.82 5.60
N GLU A 91 -15.87 -14.11 6.57
CA GLU A 91 -16.41 -13.97 7.93
C GLU A 91 -17.38 -12.78 8.08
N GLY A 92 -17.69 -12.05 6.99
CA GLY A 92 -18.58 -10.90 7.02
C GLY A 92 -17.99 -9.62 7.64
N ASN A 93 -16.66 -9.57 7.78
CA ASN A 93 -15.89 -8.52 8.43
C ASN A 93 -15.17 -7.59 7.43
N THR A 94 -15.64 -7.50 6.17
CA THR A 94 -15.02 -6.71 5.10
C THR A 94 -14.87 -5.23 5.45
N ASP A 95 -15.86 -4.65 6.14
CA ASP A 95 -15.80 -3.25 6.56
C ASP A 95 -14.76 -3.03 7.66
N PHE A 96 -14.60 -3.98 8.57
CA PHE A 96 -13.53 -3.92 9.57
C PHE A 96 -12.14 -4.03 8.90
N LEU A 97 -11.97 -4.90 7.90
CA LEU A 97 -10.75 -4.96 7.09
C LEU A 97 -10.43 -3.61 6.42
N LYS A 98 -11.42 -2.95 5.81
CA LYS A 98 -11.22 -1.62 5.21
C LYS A 98 -10.81 -0.58 6.24
N GLU A 99 -11.35 -0.66 7.45
CA GLU A 99 -10.95 0.23 8.55
C GLU A 99 -9.49 -0.02 8.99
N LEU A 100 -9.05 -1.28 9.08
CA LEU A 100 -7.66 -1.64 9.36
C LEU A 100 -6.71 -1.07 8.32
N VAL A 101 -7.03 -1.24 7.03
CA VAL A 101 -6.24 -0.69 5.92
C VAL A 101 -6.08 0.84 6.04
N ILE A 102 -7.14 1.56 6.43
CA ILE A 102 -7.07 3.01 6.66
C ILE A 102 -6.17 3.34 7.87
N LYS A 103 -6.19 2.53 8.94
CA LYS A 103 -5.32 2.70 10.11
C LYS A 103 -3.84 2.46 9.77
N ASP A 104 -3.54 1.48 8.94
CA ASP A 104 -2.18 1.20 8.47
C ASP A 104 -1.61 2.34 7.62
N VAL A 105 -2.42 2.83 6.68
CA VAL A 105 -2.08 4.01 5.88
C VAL A 105 -1.88 5.22 6.77
N ARG A 106 -2.75 5.43 7.76
CA ARG A 106 -2.61 6.50 8.75
C ARG A 106 -1.28 6.39 9.49
N PHE A 107 -0.88 5.19 9.93
CA PHE A 107 0.39 4.99 10.62
C PHE A 107 1.57 5.43 9.76
N LEU A 108 1.59 5.05 8.48
CA LEU A 108 2.63 5.44 7.53
C LEU A 108 2.65 6.96 7.30
N LEU A 109 1.49 7.58 7.13
CA LEU A 109 1.36 9.02 6.93
C LEU A 109 1.78 9.84 8.17
N GLY A 110 1.48 9.35 9.36
CA GLY A 110 1.74 10.05 10.62
C GLY A 110 3.17 9.87 11.13
N ARG A 111 3.60 10.77 12.03
CA ARG A 111 4.87 10.64 12.77
C ARG A 111 4.71 9.86 14.08
N LYS A 112 3.49 9.82 14.62
CA LYS A 112 3.17 9.22 15.92
C LYS A 112 3.12 7.70 15.83
N TYR A 113 3.86 7.02 16.71
CA TYR A 113 3.76 5.58 16.93
C TYR A 113 4.00 5.25 18.41
N TYR A 114 3.65 4.01 18.78
CA TYR A 114 3.84 3.45 20.12
C TYR A 114 4.76 2.25 19.96
N GLU A 115 5.80 2.17 20.80
CA GLU A 115 6.83 1.14 20.63
C GLU A 115 6.40 -0.17 21.30
N LEU A 116 5.77 -0.06 22.48
CA LEU A 116 5.32 -1.19 23.25
C LEU A 116 3.80 -1.16 23.49
N PRO A 117 3.16 -2.34 23.62
CA PRO A 117 1.78 -2.41 24.10
C PRO A 117 1.63 -1.72 25.46
N GLY A 118 0.66 -0.82 25.57
CA GLY A 118 0.37 -0.09 26.81
C GLY A 118 1.08 1.26 26.96
N ASP A 119 1.96 1.63 26.02
CA ASP A 119 2.54 2.98 26.00
C ASP A 119 1.45 4.05 25.93
N SER A 120 1.46 4.99 26.88
CA SER A 120 0.51 6.12 26.90
C SER A 120 1.05 7.35 26.16
N THR A 121 2.35 7.38 25.89
CA THR A 121 3.05 8.49 25.22
C THR A 121 3.57 8.01 23.87
N ALA A 122 3.20 8.71 22.80
CA ALA A 122 3.66 8.37 21.45
C ALA A 122 5.09 8.88 21.22
N LYS A 123 5.92 8.07 20.55
CA LYS A 123 7.14 8.53 19.88
C LYS A 123 6.79 9.26 18.59
N THR A 124 7.65 10.18 18.15
CA THR A 124 7.40 11.10 17.02
C THR A 124 8.61 11.31 16.10
N ASP A 125 9.67 10.53 16.30
CA ASP A 125 10.92 10.54 15.52
C ASP A 125 10.80 9.83 14.17
N LYS A 126 9.74 9.06 13.93
CA LYS A 126 9.43 8.48 12.62
C LYS A 126 9.03 9.57 11.62
N ASP A 127 9.58 9.48 10.41
CA ASP A 127 9.18 10.35 9.31
C ASP A 127 7.79 9.98 8.75
N PRO A 128 7.06 10.97 8.20
CA PRO A 128 5.93 10.72 7.31
C PRO A 128 6.45 10.24 5.94
N VAL A 129 5.59 9.61 5.14
CA VAL A 129 5.98 9.01 3.84
C VAL A 129 5.63 9.90 2.64
N LYS A 130 6.32 9.71 1.51
CA LYS A 130 6.01 10.39 0.23
C LYS A 130 5.10 9.59 -0.71
N ALA A 131 5.10 8.28 -0.57
CA ALA A 131 4.31 7.34 -1.35
C ALA A 131 3.97 6.13 -0.46
N ILE A 132 2.93 5.38 -0.84
CA ILE A 132 2.50 4.18 -0.14
C ILE A 132 2.33 3.02 -1.13
N VAL A 133 2.88 1.87 -0.78
CA VAL A 133 2.65 0.60 -1.47
C VAL A 133 1.85 -0.32 -0.55
N ILE A 134 0.69 -0.78 -1.02
CA ILE A 134 -0.11 -1.81 -0.38
C ILE A 134 0.40 -3.16 -0.89
N ALA A 135 1.31 -3.79 -0.14
CA ALA A 135 1.96 -5.05 -0.52
C ALA A 135 1.08 -6.28 -0.27
N CYS A 136 -0.06 -6.13 0.42
CA CYS A 136 -1.02 -7.21 0.60
C CYS A 136 -2.01 -7.28 -0.58
N ASN A 137 -2.15 -8.45 -1.21
CA ASN A 137 -3.16 -8.65 -2.25
C ASN A 137 -4.59 -8.46 -1.71
N THR A 138 -4.89 -8.95 -0.51
CA THR A 138 -6.22 -8.82 0.08
C THR A 138 -6.51 -7.38 0.50
N ALA A 139 -5.55 -6.67 1.10
CA ALA A 139 -5.74 -5.25 1.39
C ALA A 139 -5.89 -4.42 0.12
N THR A 140 -5.14 -4.73 -0.94
CA THR A 140 -5.28 -4.06 -2.24
C THR A 140 -6.69 -4.26 -2.79
N ALA A 141 -7.17 -5.51 -2.83
CA ALA A 141 -8.47 -5.88 -3.36
C ALA A 141 -9.65 -5.14 -2.72
N PHE A 142 -9.63 -4.96 -1.40
CA PHE A 142 -10.75 -4.35 -0.67
C PHE A 142 -10.52 -2.90 -0.25
N GLY A 143 -9.27 -2.46 -0.17
CA GLY A 143 -8.87 -1.23 0.51
C GLY A 143 -8.25 -0.15 -0.38
N LEU A 144 -7.76 -0.47 -1.58
CA LEU A 144 -7.05 0.52 -2.41
C LEU A 144 -7.92 1.73 -2.76
N GLU A 145 -9.13 1.49 -3.28
CA GLU A 145 -10.05 2.55 -3.72
C GLU A 145 -10.39 3.50 -2.56
N ILE A 146 -10.76 2.95 -1.40
CA ILE A 146 -11.12 3.78 -0.25
C ILE A 146 -9.94 4.57 0.31
N VAL A 147 -8.73 4.02 0.26
CA VAL A 147 -7.52 4.75 0.64
C VAL A 147 -7.28 5.92 -0.31
N GLN A 148 -7.38 5.69 -1.63
CA GLN A 148 -7.20 6.76 -2.63
C GLN A 148 -8.26 7.87 -2.47
N GLU A 149 -9.51 7.52 -2.21
CA GLU A 149 -10.56 8.48 -1.87
C GLU A 149 -10.26 9.26 -0.59
N ALA A 150 -9.77 8.58 0.45
CA ALA A 150 -9.43 9.21 1.72
C ALA A 150 -8.25 10.18 1.57
N ILE A 151 -7.18 9.81 0.85
CA ILE A 151 -6.04 10.68 0.52
C ILE A 151 -6.51 11.95 -0.19
N LYS A 152 -7.41 11.81 -1.17
CA LYS A 152 -8.02 12.95 -1.89
C LYS A 152 -8.85 13.83 -0.94
N GLU A 153 -9.66 13.22 -0.07
CA GLU A 153 -10.45 13.94 0.93
C GLU A 153 -9.56 14.69 1.94
N TRP A 154 -8.43 14.11 2.31
CA TRP A 154 -7.42 14.72 3.18
C TRP A 154 -6.61 15.83 2.49
N GLY A 155 -6.76 16.01 1.17
CA GLY A 155 -6.02 17.02 0.41
C GLY A 155 -4.54 16.69 0.23
N LEU A 156 -4.17 15.42 0.41
CA LEU A 156 -2.80 14.96 0.31
C LEU A 156 -2.46 14.58 -1.13
N LYS A 157 -1.23 14.87 -1.55
CA LYS A 157 -0.67 14.47 -2.86
C LYS A 157 0.26 13.26 -2.69
N ILE A 158 -0.27 12.21 -2.08
CA ILE A 158 0.46 10.96 -1.84
C ILE A 158 0.00 9.93 -2.85
N THR A 159 0.94 9.35 -3.59
CA THR A 159 0.66 8.26 -4.50
C THR A 159 0.48 6.97 -3.70
N VAL A 160 -0.62 6.25 -3.97
CA VAL A 160 -0.91 4.95 -3.35
C VAL A 160 -1.03 3.89 -4.44
N ILE A 161 -0.18 2.87 -4.34
CA ILE A 161 -0.04 1.80 -5.33
C ILE A 161 -0.48 0.49 -4.68
N GLY A 162 -1.37 -0.24 -5.34
CA GLY A 162 -1.70 -1.62 -4.99
C GLY A 162 -1.03 -2.60 -5.96
N ILE A 163 -0.82 -3.84 -5.51
CA ILE A 163 -0.06 -4.84 -6.29
C ILE A 163 -0.89 -5.65 -7.30
N ILE A 164 -2.22 -5.62 -7.22
CA ILE A 164 -3.11 -6.35 -8.14
C ILE A 164 -2.96 -5.82 -9.57
N ASP A 165 -3.01 -4.50 -9.76
CA ASP A 165 -2.90 -3.89 -11.08
C ASP A 165 -1.54 -4.16 -11.73
N ALA A 166 -0.47 -4.11 -10.94
CA ALA A 166 0.89 -4.40 -11.41
C ALA A 166 1.03 -5.83 -11.95
N GLY A 167 0.55 -6.82 -11.19
CA GLY A 167 0.56 -8.21 -11.61
C GLY A 167 -0.35 -8.47 -12.81
N SER A 168 -1.53 -7.85 -12.85
CA SER A 168 -2.51 -7.99 -13.93
C SER A 168 -1.96 -7.43 -15.25
N LYS A 169 -1.40 -6.22 -15.22
CA LYS A 169 -0.80 -5.58 -16.39
C LYS A 169 0.35 -6.42 -16.95
N SER A 170 1.26 -6.91 -16.10
CA SER A 170 2.38 -7.73 -16.55
C SER A 170 1.93 -9.03 -17.21
N ALA A 171 0.91 -9.70 -16.66
CA ALA A 171 0.34 -10.91 -17.26
C ALA A 171 -0.30 -10.64 -18.64
N VAL A 172 -1.02 -9.53 -18.78
CA VAL A 172 -1.63 -9.11 -20.05
C VAL A 172 -0.56 -8.75 -21.09
N ASP A 173 0.45 -7.98 -20.70
CA ASP A 173 1.54 -7.56 -21.59
C ASP A 173 2.32 -8.78 -22.12
N LEU A 174 2.64 -9.74 -21.23
CA LEU A 174 3.26 -11.00 -21.61
C LEU A 174 2.38 -11.78 -22.60
N LEU A 175 1.08 -11.87 -22.33
CA LEU A 175 0.17 -12.59 -23.22
C LEU A 175 -0.02 -11.91 -24.58
N ASN A 176 0.11 -10.59 -24.64
CA ASN A 176 0.08 -9.85 -25.90
C ASN A 176 1.34 -10.11 -26.74
N SER A 177 2.48 -10.44 -26.12
CA SER A 177 3.72 -10.72 -26.86
C SER A 177 3.76 -12.11 -27.52
N VAL A 178 2.89 -13.05 -27.12
CA VAL A 178 2.91 -14.45 -27.61
C VAL A 178 2.01 -14.70 -28.82
N GLY A 179 1.20 -13.72 -29.25
CA GLY A 179 0.40 -13.79 -30.50
C GLY A 179 -0.75 -14.82 -30.54
N SER A 180 -1.04 -15.54 -29.45
CA SER A 180 -2.14 -16.52 -29.38
C SER A 180 -3.49 -15.84 -29.21
N LYS A 181 -4.52 -16.33 -29.91
CA LYS A 181 -5.91 -15.88 -29.75
C LYS A 181 -6.59 -16.47 -28.51
N ASP A 182 -6.25 -17.71 -28.17
CA ASP A 182 -6.74 -18.40 -26.98
C ASP A 182 -5.74 -18.24 -25.84
N ARG A 183 -6.17 -17.54 -24.79
CA ARG A 183 -5.32 -17.12 -23.67
C ARG A 183 -6.05 -17.36 -22.36
N VAL A 184 -5.33 -17.89 -21.38
CA VAL A 184 -5.84 -18.17 -20.04
C VAL A 184 -4.86 -17.62 -19.02
N ILE A 185 -5.37 -16.84 -18.06
CA ILE A 185 -4.62 -16.42 -16.88
C ILE A 185 -5.21 -17.17 -15.69
N GLY A 186 -4.38 -17.97 -15.02
CA GLY A 186 -4.71 -18.57 -13.73
C GLY A 186 -4.21 -17.67 -12.59
N VAL A 187 -5.09 -17.37 -11.63
CA VAL A 187 -4.74 -16.59 -10.44
C VAL A 187 -4.91 -17.47 -9.21
N LEU A 188 -3.83 -17.63 -8.44
CA LEU A 188 -3.83 -18.32 -7.15
C LEU A 188 -3.70 -17.26 -6.04
N ALA A 189 -4.74 -17.10 -5.24
CA ALA A 189 -4.78 -16.09 -4.19
C ALA A 189 -5.60 -16.56 -2.97
N THR A 190 -5.59 -15.76 -1.91
CA THR A 190 -6.44 -16.01 -0.73
C THR A 190 -7.92 -15.94 -1.12
N GLU A 191 -8.77 -16.56 -0.29
CA GLU A 191 -10.22 -16.56 -0.47
C GLU A 191 -10.78 -15.13 -0.66
N GLY A 192 -10.42 -14.20 0.23
CA GLY A 192 -10.84 -12.80 0.10
C GLY A 192 -10.39 -12.15 -1.21
N THR A 193 -9.15 -12.37 -1.65
CA THR A 193 -8.69 -11.81 -2.94
C THR A 193 -9.49 -12.39 -4.10
N CYS A 194 -9.78 -13.69 -4.10
CA CYS A 194 -10.64 -14.31 -5.11
C CYS A 194 -12.07 -13.76 -5.08
N ALA A 195 -12.68 -13.67 -3.89
CA ALA A 195 -14.06 -13.19 -3.70
C ALA A 195 -14.26 -11.73 -4.15
N SER A 196 -13.23 -10.89 -3.98
CA SER A 196 -13.27 -9.47 -4.37
C SER A 196 -13.46 -9.22 -5.88
N ASN A 197 -13.15 -10.22 -6.72
CA ASN A 197 -12.96 -10.06 -8.16
C ASN A 197 -11.93 -8.97 -8.55
N GLY A 198 -10.94 -8.69 -7.70
CA GLY A 198 -9.90 -7.68 -7.95
C GLY A 198 -9.11 -7.95 -9.23
N TYR A 199 -8.56 -9.16 -9.38
CA TYR A 199 -7.82 -9.55 -10.58
C TYR A 199 -8.69 -9.60 -11.85
N PRO A 200 -9.88 -10.23 -11.87
CA PRO A 200 -10.76 -10.17 -13.02
C PRO A 200 -11.05 -8.75 -13.52
N LYS A 201 -11.29 -7.79 -12.60
CA LYS A 201 -11.53 -6.39 -12.95
C LYS A 201 -10.29 -5.68 -13.48
N ALA A 202 -9.11 -6.00 -12.95
CA ALA A 202 -7.85 -5.39 -13.37
C ALA A 202 -7.29 -5.95 -14.70
N ILE A 203 -7.69 -7.16 -15.07
CA ILE A 203 -7.27 -7.83 -16.32
C ILE A 203 -8.17 -7.47 -17.51
N GLN A 204 -9.46 -7.22 -17.28
CA GLN A 204 -10.46 -6.91 -18.32
C GLN A 204 -10.36 -5.46 -18.79
#